data_AF-A0A966C5S5-F1
#
_entry.id   AF-A0A966C5S5-F1
#
_cell.length_a   1.000
_cell.length_b   1.000
_cell.length_c   1.000
_cell.angle_alpha   90.00
_cell.angle_beta   90.00
_cell.angle_gamma   90.00
#
_symmetry.space_group_name_H-M   'P 1'
#
loop_
_entity.id
_entity.type
_entity.pdbx_description
1 polymer ?
#
loop_
_entity_poly.entity_id
_entity_poly.type
_entity_poly.pdbx_seq_one_letter_code
_entity_poly.pdbx_strand_id
1 'polypeptide(L)'
;MISFKPKQVTKKLLSALPERARDILTKRYGLGANNETSTLEAIGKYYGITRERVRQIENYGLSSIKKSAIYAENADLFAELHELIKQLGGGVVAENVLL
;
A
#
# COMPACT_ATOMS: atom_id res chain seq x y z
N MET A 1 16.90 1.81 -14.66
CA MET A 1 15.68 2.58 -15.01
C MET A 1 14.52 1.62 -14.85
N ILE A 2 13.46 1.98 -14.12
CA ILE A 2 12.37 1.03 -13.84
C ILE A 2 11.59 0.76 -15.14
N SER A 3 11.41 -0.51 -15.49
CA SER A 3 10.69 -0.97 -16.69
C SER A 3 9.17 -0.79 -16.58
N PHE A 4 8.65 -0.79 -15.34
CA PHE A 4 7.22 -0.66 -15.06
C PHE A 4 6.79 0.74 -14.61
N LYS A 5 5.49 1.02 -14.72
CA LYS A 5 4.85 2.28 -14.27
C LYS A 5 4.26 2.10 -12.86
N PRO A 6 4.90 2.62 -11.78
CA PRO A 6 4.48 2.32 -10.41
C PRO A 6 3.02 2.67 -10.12
N LYS A 7 2.55 3.84 -10.58
CA LYS A 7 1.15 4.26 -10.39
C LYS A 7 0.13 3.28 -10.97
N GLN A 8 0.43 2.67 -12.12
CA GLN A 8 -0.49 1.73 -12.77
C GLN A 8 -0.52 0.39 -12.01
N VAL A 9 0.65 -0.09 -11.60
CA VAL A 9 0.78 -1.32 -10.81
C VAL A 9 0.08 -1.19 -9.47
N THR A 10 0.31 -0.09 -8.75
CA THR A 10 -0.36 0.19 -7.47
C THR A 10 -1.88 0.23 -7.65
N LYS A 11 -2.39 0.87 -8.71
CA LYS A 11 -3.83 0.89 -9.01
C LYS A 11 -4.39 -0.51 -9.28
N LYS A 12 -3.64 -1.37 -10.01
CA LYS A 12 -4.02 -2.77 -10.26
C LYS A 12 -4.07 -3.57 -8.95
N LEU A 13 -3.05 -3.45 -8.09
CA LEU A 13 -3.02 -4.12 -6.78
C LEU A 13 -4.20 -3.69 -5.88
N LEU A 14 -4.50 -2.40 -5.84
CA LEU A 14 -5.63 -1.85 -5.08
C LEU A 14 -7.00 -2.31 -5.59
N SER A 15 -7.13 -2.73 -6.85
CA SER A 15 -8.39 -3.26 -7.39
C SER A 15 -8.80 -4.62 -6.84
N ALA A 16 -7.88 -5.35 -6.17
CA ALA A 16 -8.20 -6.59 -5.48
C ALA A 16 -9.01 -6.38 -4.19
N LEU A 17 -9.19 -5.13 -3.75
CA LEU A 17 -9.79 -4.79 -2.47
C LEU A 17 -11.24 -4.34 -2.58
N PRO A 18 -12.06 -4.61 -1.55
CA PRO A 18 -13.34 -3.94 -1.38
C PRO A 18 -13.15 -2.42 -1.32
N GLU A 19 -14.14 -1.69 -1.84
CA GLU A 19 -14.08 -0.23 -2.01
C GLU A 19 -13.64 0.51 -0.75
N ARG A 20 -14.19 0.14 0.41
CA ARG A 20 -13.86 0.77 1.69
C ARG A 20 -12.40 0.56 2.10
N ALA A 21 -11.87 -0.65 1.93
CA ALA A 21 -10.47 -0.95 2.25
C ALA A 21 -9.52 -0.24 1.28
N ARG A 22 -9.89 -0.21 -0.01
CA ARG A 22 -9.17 0.53 -1.05
C ARG A 22 -9.09 2.02 -0.73
N ASP A 23 -10.19 2.66 -0.37
CA ASP A 23 -10.21 4.09 -0.04
C ASP A 23 -9.39 4.41 1.22
N ILE A 24 -9.53 3.59 2.28
CA ILE A 24 -8.73 3.73 3.50
C ILE A 24 -7.23 3.67 3.20
N LEU A 25 -6.77 2.68 2.42
CA LEU A 25 -5.35 2.58 2.04
C LEU A 25 -4.93 3.74 1.13
N THR A 26 -5.81 4.17 0.21
CA THR A 26 -5.54 5.29 -0.69
C THR A 26 -5.29 6.58 0.09
N LYS A 27 -6.13 6.87 1.09
CA LYS A 27 -5.96 8.02 1.99
C LYS A 27 -4.75 7.86 2.92
N ARG A 28 -4.52 6.66 3.43
CA ARG A 28 -3.42 6.41 4.39
C ARG A 28 -2.05 6.65 3.76
N TYR A 29 -1.84 6.15 2.54
CA TYR A 29 -0.56 6.19 1.84
C TYR A 29 -0.46 7.25 0.74
N GLY A 30 -1.47 8.11 0.58
CA GLY A 30 -1.45 9.18 -0.42
C GLY A 30 -1.40 8.65 -1.85
N LEU A 31 -2.21 7.63 -2.16
CA LEU A 31 -2.25 7.00 -3.48
C LEU A 31 -3.29 7.64 -4.42
N GLY A 32 -3.95 8.71 -3.95
CA GLY A 32 -4.93 9.49 -4.70
C GLY A 32 -4.30 10.54 -5.61
N ALA A 33 -5.12 11.36 -6.28
CA ALA A 33 -4.64 12.37 -7.23
C ALA A 33 -3.73 13.43 -6.60
N ASN A 34 -4.00 13.81 -5.35
CA ASN A 34 -3.30 14.89 -4.66
C ASN A 34 -2.09 14.41 -3.83
N ASN A 35 -1.82 13.09 -3.80
CA ASN A 35 -0.80 12.44 -2.97
C ASN A 35 -0.84 12.79 -1.47
N GLU A 36 -2.00 13.21 -0.94
CA GLU A 36 -2.17 13.57 0.47
C GLU A 36 -2.33 12.33 1.35
N THR A 37 -1.53 12.24 2.41
CA THR A 37 -1.65 11.19 3.42
C THR A 37 -2.56 11.62 4.57
N SER A 38 -3.22 10.66 5.20
CA SER A 38 -4.07 10.87 6.37
C SER A 38 -3.69 9.94 7.51
N THR A 39 -3.87 10.41 8.74
CA THR A 39 -3.66 9.57 9.94
C THR A 39 -4.83 8.61 10.14
N LEU A 40 -4.61 7.52 10.88
CA LEU A 40 -5.67 6.58 11.25
C LEU A 40 -6.81 7.28 12.01
N GLU A 41 -6.51 8.29 12.83
CA GLU A 41 -7.50 9.09 13.55
C GLU A 41 -8.35 9.95 12.59
N ALA A 42 -7.73 10.64 11.64
CA ALA A 42 -8.44 11.46 10.67
C ALA A 42 -9.37 10.61 9.78
N ILE A 43 -8.88 9.45 9.32
CA ILE A 43 -9.67 8.48 8.56
C ILE A 43 -10.81 7.91 9.43
N GLY A 44 -10.54 7.61 10.70
CA GLY A 44 -11.53 7.10 11.64
C GLY A 44 -12.67 8.11 11.84
N LYS A 45 -12.32 9.37 12.06
CA LYS A 45 -13.28 10.49 12.19
C LYS A 45 -14.14 10.63 10.93
N TYR A 46 -13.54 10.56 9.74
CA TYR A 46 -14.25 10.64 8.47
C TYR A 46 -15.29 9.51 8.30
N TYR A 47 -14.94 8.30 8.72
CA TYR A 47 -15.80 7.11 8.59
C TYR A 47 -16.71 6.84 9.80
N GLY A 48 -16.66 7.67 10.84
CA GLY A 48 -17.39 7.44 12.09
C GLY A 48 -16.98 6.16 12.83
N ILE A 49 -15.71 5.75 12.72
CA ILE A 49 -15.17 4.55 13.36
C ILE A 49 -13.93 4.86 14.19
N THR A 50 -13.58 3.95 15.10
CA THR A 50 -12.39 4.12 15.93
C THR A 50 -11.09 3.97 15.13
N ARG A 51 -10.03 4.61 15.61
CA ARG A 51 -8.65 4.46 15.08
C ARG A 51 -8.25 2.99 14.92
N GLU A 52 -8.56 2.17 15.92
CA GLU A 52 -8.24 0.74 15.90
C GLU A 52 -9.02 0.00 14.81
N ARG A 53 -10.28 0.37 14.56
CA ARG A 53 -11.04 -0.22 13.45
C ARG A 53 -10.43 0.13 12.09
N VAL A 54 -9.90 1.35 11.92
CA VAL A 54 -9.16 1.72 10.70
C VAL A 54 -7.91 0.86 10.56
N ARG A 55 -7.12 0.70 11.62
CA ARG A 55 -5.91 -0.15 11.63
C ARG A 55 -6.22 -1.60 11.25
N GLN A 56 -7.34 -2.15 11.74
CA GLN A 56 -7.78 -3.49 11.36
C GLN A 56 -8.10 -3.58 9.86
N ILE A 57 -8.78 -2.58 9.29
CA ILE A 57 -9.12 -2.56 7.86
C ILE A 57 -7.87 -2.37 7.01
N GLU A 58 -6.92 -1.54 7.44
CA GLU A 58 -5.60 -1.38 6.81
C GLU A 58 -4.86 -2.72 6.73
N ASN A 59 -4.71 -3.41 7.88
CA ASN A 59 -4.06 -4.72 7.94
C ASN A 59 -4.77 -5.76 7.07
N TYR A 60 -6.10 -5.78 7.10
CA TYR A 60 -6.91 -6.63 6.24
C TYR A 60 -6.66 -6.35 4.76
N GLY A 61 -6.63 -5.07 4.37
CA GLY A 61 -6.36 -4.66 3.00
C GLY A 61 -4.97 -5.10 2.53
N LEU A 62 -3.92 -4.84 3.32
CA LEU A 62 -2.57 -5.28 2.99
C LEU A 62 -2.45 -6.81 2.89
N SER A 63 -3.08 -7.55 3.81
CA SER A 63 -3.10 -9.01 3.77
C SER A 63 -3.84 -9.54 2.53
N SER A 64 -4.95 -8.91 2.17
CA SER A 64 -5.75 -9.30 1.00
C SER A 64 -5.00 -9.05 -0.30
N ILE A 65 -4.28 -7.93 -0.43
CA ILE A 65 -3.41 -7.67 -1.59
C ILE A 65 -2.36 -8.78 -1.70
N LYS A 66 -1.64 -9.11 -0.61
CA LYS A 66 -0.58 -10.14 -0.61
C LYS A 66 -1.08 -11.52 -1.04
N LYS A 67 -2.35 -11.84 -0.79
CA LYS A 67 -2.98 -13.12 -1.16
C LYS A 67 -3.64 -13.10 -2.55
N SER A 68 -3.71 -11.95 -3.21
CA SER A 68 -4.37 -11.82 -4.51
C SER A 68 -3.52 -12.39 -5.64
N ALA A 69 -4.18 -12.94 -6.67
CA ALA A 69 -3.50 -13.38 -7.89
C ALA A 69 -2.72 -12.22 -8.55
N ILE A 70 -3.25 -10.99 -8.48
CA ILE A 70 -2.60 -9.79 -9.00
C ILE A 70 -1.23 -9.58 -8.35
N TYR A 71 -1.09 -9.83 -7.04
CA TYR A 71 0.20 -9.70 -6.37
C TYR A 71 1.21 -10.74 -6.88
N ALA A 72 0.78 -11.99 -7.07
CA ALA A 72 1.63 -13.05 -7.62
C ALA A 72 2.05 -12.76 -9.07
N GLU A 73 1.14 -12.27 -9.91
CA GLU A 73 1.43 -11.86 -11.30
C GLU A 73 2.48 -10.75 -11.40
N ASN A 74 2.63 -9.93 -10.36
CA ASN A 74 3.54 -8.79 -10.34
C ASN A 74 4.78 -9.06 -9.46
N ALA A 75 5.06 -10.32 -9.11
CA ALA A 75 6.18 -10.71 -8.26
C ALA A 75 7.53 -10.18 -8.76
N ASP A 76 7.76 -10.28 -10.07
CA ASP A 76 9.00 -9.85 -10.72
C ASP A 76 9.25 -8.34 -10.59
N LEU A 77 8.19 -7.53 -10.50
CA LEU A 77 8.29 -6.09 -10.29
C LEU A 77 8.89 -5.76 -8.92
N PHE A 78 8.57 -6.56 -7.90
CA PHE A 78 9.14 -6.35 -6.56
C PHE A 78 10.63 -6.70 -6.53
N ALA A 79 11.06 -7.70 -7.30
CA ALA A 79 12.47 -8.02 -7.44
C ALA A 79 13.24 -6.87 -8.11
N GLU A 80 12.70 -6.32 -9.20
CA GLU A 80 13.29 -5.15 -9.88
C GLU A 80 13.36 -3.93 -8.95
N LEU A 81 12.28 -3.65 -8.20
CA LEU A 81 12.24 -2.55 -7.24
C LEU A 81 13.27 -2.73 -6.12
N HIS A 82 13.44 -3.95 -5.61
CA HIS A 82 14.42 -4.28 -4.57
C HIS A 82 15.85 -4.02 -5.04
N GLU A 83 16.20 -4.46 -6.25
CA GLU A 83 17.52 -4.23 -6.82
C GLU A 83 17.80 -2.74 -7.07
N LEU A 84 16.78 -1.98 -7.47
CA LEU A 84 16.92 -0.53 -7.59
C LEU A 84 17.23 0.12 -6.24
N ILE A 85 16.49 -0.22 -5.17
CA ILE A 85 16.70 0.38 -3.84
C ILE A 85 18.12 0.08 -3.34
N LYS A 86 18.60 -1.16 -3.55
CA LYS A 86 19.99 -1.52 -3.24
C LYS A 86 21.01 -0.69 -4.03
N GLN A 87 20.79 -0.50 -5.33
CA GLN A 87 21.69 0.29 -6.20
C GLN A 87 21.77 1.76 -5.77
N LEU A 88 20.69 2.30 -5.19
CA LEU A 88 20.66 3.66 -4.64
C LEU A 88 21.36 3.77 -3.27
N GLY A 89 21.98 2.69 -2.78
CA GLY A 89 22.65 2.65 -1.47
C GLY A 89 21.69 2.52 -0.28
N GLY A 90 20.40 2.26 -0.54
CA GLY A 90 19.40 2.04 0.50
C GLY A 90 19.27 0.56 0.85
N GLY A 91 19.31 0.22 2.14
CA GLY A 91 18.82 -1.07 2.63
C GLY A 91 17.28 -1.07 2.62
N VAL A 92 16.65 -2.14 2.12
CA VAL A 92 15.22 -2.36 2.31
C VAL A 92 15.03 -3.02 3.66
N VAL A 93 14.47 -2.27 4.62
CA VAL A 93 14.10 -2.79 5.94
C VAL A 93 12.59 -2.67 6.08
N ALA A 94 11.93 -3.77 6.45
CA ALA A 94 10.51 -3.73 6.73
C ALA A 94 10.25 -2.81 7.93
N GLU A 95 9.20 -1.99 7.89
CA GLU A 95 8.91 -0.98 8.93
C GLU A 95 8.85 -1.58 10.34
N ASN A 96 8.39 -2.81 10.48
CA ASN A 96 8.33 -3.55 11.75
C ASN A 96 9.70 -4.00 12.31
N VAL A 97 10.79 -3.79 11.58
CA VAL A 97 12.18 -4.05 12.01
C VAL A 97 12.87 -2.75 12.43
N LEU A 98 12.28 -1.58 12.12
CA LEU A 98 12.79 -0.26 12.48
C LEU A 98 12.23 0.25 13.83
N LEU A 99 11.31 -0.49 14.45
CA LEU A 99 10.71 -0.24 15.76
C LEU A 99 11.11 -1.36 16.72
#